data_AF-A0A7V7TKM4-F1
#
_entry.id   AF-A0A7V7TKM4-F1
#
_cell.length_a   1.000
_cell.length_b   1.000
_cell.length_c   1.000
_cell.angle_alpha   90.00
_cell.angle_beta   90.00
_cell.angle_gamma   90.00
#
_symmetry.space_group_name_H-M   'P 1'
#
loop_
_entity.id
_entity.type
_entity.pdbx_description
1 polymer ?
#
loop_
_entity_poly.entity_id
_entity_poly.type
_entity_poly.pdbx_seq_one_letter_code
_entity_poly.pdbx_strand_id
1 'polypeptide(L)'
;MEDTSLKKLTTEQQATLLAKEVARVEGRIGEFLNLLVSHYPQGLTRTEIKAMLAVNTNPSFVSLYRNGKIFIDIEKRYCDAAQENRYYIGTQYLQDVQCFRWVNAL
;
A
#
# COMPACT_ATOMS: atom_id res chain seq x y z
N MET A 1 -8.16 -34.40 -10.93
CA MET A 1 -6.98 -33.52 -10.72
C MET A 1 -7.52 -32.28 -10.05
N GLU A 2 -7.36 -32.16 -8.74
CA GLU A 2 -7.74 -30.95 -8.01
C GLU A 2 -6.83 -29.81 -8.47
N ASP A 3 -7.45 -28.70 -8.81
CA ASP A 3 -6.83 -27.46 -9.26
C ASP A 3 -5.88 -26.96 -8.17
N THR A 4 -4.60 -27.32 -8.30
CA THR A 4 -3.51 -26.95 -7.41
C THR A 4 -3.00 -25.54 -7.69
N SER A 5 -3.68 -24.78 -8.57
CA SER A 5 -3.36 -23.37 -8.77
C SER A 5 -3.82 -22.56 -7.55
N LEU A 6 -2.87 -21.89 -6.89
CA LEU A 6 -3.21 -20.89 -5.88
C LEU A 6 -4.15 -19.88 -6.50
N LYS A 7 -5.40 -19.89 -6.06
CA LYS A 7 -6.39 -18.92 -6.52
C LYS A 7 -5.85 -17.51 -6.27
N LYS A 8 -5.67 -16.75 -7.35
CA LYS A 8 -5.20 -15.37 -7.29
C LYS A 8 -6.12 -14.55 -6.38
N LEU A 9 -5.54 -13.76 -5.48
CA LEU A 9 -6.30 -12.88 -4.60
C LEU A 9 -7.07 -11.85 -5.43
N THR A 10 -8.35 -11.65 -5.11
CA THR A 10 -9.11 -10.52 -5.66
C THR A 10 -8.61 -9.21 -5.07
N THR A 11 -8.89 -8.09 -5.74
CA THR A 11 -8.52 -6.76 -5.25
C THR A 11 -9.04 -6.49 -3.83
N GLU A 12 -10.28 -6.90 -3.52
CA GLU A 12 -10.85 -6.76 -2.17
C GLU A 12 -10.11 -7.62 -1.13
N GLN A 13 -9.73 -8.85 -1.50
CA GLN A 13 -8.94 -9.71 -0.61
C GLN A 13 -7.56 -9.12 -0.36
N GLN A 14 -6.94 -8.56 -1.39
CA GLN A 14 -5.68 -7.84 -1.28
C GLN A 14 -5.82 -6.64 -0.34
N ALA A 15 -6.78 -5.76 -0.60
CA ALA A 15 -7.04 -4.59 0.25
C ALA A 15 -7.32 -4.98 1.71
N THR A 16 -8.06 -6.07 1.95
CA THR A 16 -8.31 -6.59 3.31
C THR A 16 -7.04 -7.06 4.01
N LEU A 17 -6.15 -7.77 3.28
CA LEU A 17 -4.87 -8.23 3.83
C LEU A 17 -3.94 -7.05 4.12
N LEU A 18 -3.90 -6.07 3.21
CA LEU A 18 -3.14 -4.84 3.39
C LEU A 18 -3.68 -4.03 4.58
N ALA A 19 -5.00 -3.90 4.73
CA ALA A 19 -5.63 -3.18 5.85
C ALA A 19 -5.26 -3.81 7.20
N LYS A 20 -5.29 -5.14 7.30
CA LYS A 20 -4.86 -5.86 8.51
C LYS A 20 -3.38 -5.62 8.82
N GLU A 21 -2.56 -5.61 7.78
CA GLU A 21 -1.13 -5.39 7.88
C GLU A 21 -0.80 -3.96 8.35
N VAL A 22 -1.43 -2.94 7.78
CA VAL A 22 -1.16 -1.54 8.18
C VAL A 22 -1.81 -1.14 9.50
N ALA A 23 -2.87 -1.86 9.95
CA ALA A 23 -3.55 -1.58 11.22
C ALA A 23 -2.65 -1.72 12.46
N ARG A 24 -1.50 -2.41 12.34
CA ARG A 24 -0.50 -2.53 13.41
C ARG A 24 0.41 -1.31 13.55
N VAL A 25 0.32 -0.35 12.63
CA VAL A 25 1.17 0.84 12.60
C VAL A 25 0.38 2.02 13.16
N GLU A 26 0.89 2.64 14.22
CA GLU A 26 0.21 3.74 14.91
C GLU A 26 0.68 5.13 14.42
N GLY A 27 -0.09 6.15 14.82
CA GLY A 27 0.23 7.56 14.62
C GLY A 27 0.24 7.98 13.14
N ARG A 28 1.02 9.02 12.84
CA ARG A 28 1.03 9.68 11.52
C ARG A 28 1.47 8.76 10.38
N ILE A 29 2.29 7.75 10.66
CA ILE A 29 2.65 6.74 9.64
C ILE A 29 1.46 5.81 9.38
N GLY A 30 0.80 5.33 10.43
CA GLY A 30 -0.42 4.54 10.32
C GLY A 30 -1.51 5.25 9.52
N GLU A 31 -1.77 6.52 9.81
CA GLU A 31 -2.73 7.35 9.06
C GLU A 31 -2.37 7.44 7.57
N PHE A 32 -1.08 7.63 7.25
CA PHE A 32 -0.60 7.67 5.87
C PHE A 32 -0.77 6.33 5.15
N LEU A 33 -0.43 5.22 5.80
CA LEU A 33 -0.59 3.88 5.22
C LEU A 33 -2.06 3.51 5.03
N ASN A 34 -2.91 3.82 6.00
CA ASN A 34 -4.36 3.62 5.91
C ASN A 34 -4.97 4.39 4.75
N LEU A 35 -4.52 5.63 4.51
CA LEU A 35 -4.96 6.40 3.35
C LEU A 35 -4.59 5.68 2.04
N LEU A 36 -3.35 5.22 1.88
CA LEU A 36 -2.96 4.51 0.66
C LEU A 36 -3.72 3.18 0.47
N VAL A 37 -3.98 2.43 1.54
CA VAL A 37 -4.78 1.18 1.48
C VAL A 37 -6.23 1.47 1.10
N SER A 38 -6.81 2.56 1.61
CA SER A 38 -8.20 2.94 1.31
C SER A 38 -8.43 3.30 -0.16
N HIS A 39 -7.36 3.67 -0.86
CA HIS A 39 -7.37 3.94 -2.30
C HIS A 39 -6.81 2.79 -3.14
N TYR A 40 -6.40 1.67 -2.54
CA TYR A 40 -5.82 0.55 -3.29
C TYR A 40 -6.81 -0.01 -4.33
N PRO A 41 -6.36 -0.32 -5.56
CA PRO A 41 -4.99 -0.23 -6.08
C PRO A 41 -4.64 1.13 -6.71
N GLN A 42 -5.58 2.09 -6.69
CA GLN A 42 -5.37 3.42 -7.24
C GLN A 42 -4.43 4.25 -6.35
N GLY A 43 -3.28 4.62 -6.88
CA GLY A 43 -2.36 5.52 -6.17
C GLY A 43 -2.88 6.96 -6.10
N LEU A 44 -2.45 7.66 -5.06
CA LEU A 44 -2.73 9.08 -4.84
C LEU A 44 -1.54 9.95 -5.17
N THR A 45 -1.78 11.15 -5.65
CA THR A 45 -0.71 12.12 -5.85
C THR A 45 -0.21 12.69 -4.52
N ARG A 46 0.98 13.30 -4.53
CA ARG A 46 1.50 14.01 -3.35
C ARG A 46 0.54 15.12 -2.92
N THR A 47 -0.03 15.85 -3.86
CA THR A 47 -0.98 16.93 -3.58
C THR A 47 -2.23 16.41 -2.87
N GLU A 48 -2.81 15.33 -3.37
CA GLU A 48 -3.97 14.65 -2.76
C GLU A 48 -3.66 14.18 -1.34
N ILE A 49 -2.53 13.49 -1.16
CA ILE A 49 -2.10 12.98 0.16
C ILE A 49 -1.90 14.13 1.15
N LYS A 50 -1.23 15.21 0.73
CA LYS A 50 -0.99 16.36 1.60
C LYS A 50 -2.29 17.03 2.02
N ALA A 51 -3.25 17.16 1.12
CA ALA A 51 -4.56 17.72 1.42
C ALA A 51 -5.33 16.86 2.42
N MET A 52 -5.43 15.55 2.15
CA MET A 52 -6.20 14.63 3.00
C MET A 52 -5.60 14.40 4.39
N LEU A 53 -4.27 14.47 4.52
CA LEU A 53 -3.58 14.30 5.80
C LEU A 53 -3.21 15.61 6.49
N ALA A 54 -3.60 16.77 5.95
CA ALA A 54 -3.17 18.09 6.45
C ALA A 54 -1.63 18.21 6.61
N VAL A 55 -0.87 17.71 5.63
CA VAL A 55 0.60 17.76 5.63
C VAL A 55 1.07 19.06 5.00
N ASN A 56 1.47 20.00 5.85
CA ASN A 56 1.72 21.39 5.44
C ASN A 56 3.07 21.61 4.73
N THR A 57 3.99 20.64 4.76
CA THR A 57 5.33 20.81 4.17
C THR A 57 5.76 19.61 3.33
N ASN A 58 6.60 19.84 2.33
CA ASN A 58 7.20 18.76 1.52
C ASN A 58 8.16 17.87 2.33
N PRO A 59 9.01 18.40 3.24
CA PRO A 59 9.81 17.56 4.12
C PRO A 59 8.99 16.60 4.98
N SER A 60 7.85 17.06 5.52
CA SER A 60 6.94 16.20 6.28
C SER A 60 6.40 15.06 5.42
N PHE A 61 6.00 15.34 4.18
CA PHE A 61 5.57 14.28 3.23
C PHE A 61 6.70 13.28 2.94
N VAL A 62 7.92 13.76 2.68
CA VAL A 62 9.08 12.89 2.42
C VAL A 62 9.37 12.00 3.63
N SER A 63 9.24 12.52 4.84
CA SER A 63 9.39 11.75 6.08
C SER A 63 8.32 10.65 6.19
N LEU A 64 7.04 10.98 5.95
CA LEU A 64 5.95 9.99 5.93
C LEU A 64 6.21 8.89 4.91
N TYR A 65 6.56 9.27 3.67
CA TYR A 65 6.86 8.31 2.61
C TYR A 65 8.04 7.40 2.97
N ARG A 66 9.16 7.97 3.43
CA ARG A 66 10.36 7.21 3.78
C ARG A 66 10.09 6.25 4.95
N ASN A 67 9.44 6.73 6.00
CA ASN A 67 9.20 5.92 7.20
C ASN A 67 8.07 4.90 6.97
N GLY A 68 7.08 5.20 6.13
CA GLY A 68 6.05 4.25 5.73
C GLY A 68 6.62 3.02 5.02
N LYS A 69 7.67 3.22 4.19
CA LYS A 69 8.39 2.13 3.51
C LYS A 69 9.09 1.12 4.43
N ILE A 70 9.23 1.44 5.73
CA ILE A 70 9.79 0.50 6.71
C ILE A 70 8.79 -0.62 7.00
N PHE A 71 7.49 -0.32 6.95
CA PHE A 71 6.43 -1.24 7.36
C PHE A 71 5.87 -2.04 6.18
N ILE A 72 5.75 -1.40 5.03
CA ILE A 72 5.18 -2.02 3.83
C ILE A 72 5.77 -1.40 2.57
N ASP A 73 5.77 -2.14 1.47
CA ASP A 73 6.26 -1.63 0.20
C ASP A 73 5.33 -0.54 -0.35
N ILE A 74 5.91 0.64 -0.60
CA ILE A 74 5.24 1.78 -1.22
C ILE A 74 5.98 2.15 -2.49
N GLU A 75 5.27 2.04 -3.61
CA GLU A 75 5.77 2.40 -4.93
C GLU A 75 5.32 3.79 -5.33
N LYS A 76 6.02 4.36 -6.32
CA LYS A 76 5.60 5.61 -6.97
C LYS A 76 5.78 5.50 -8.48
N ARG A 77 4.82 6.02 -9.24
CA ARG A 77 4.90 6.13 -10.70
C ARG A 77 4.56 7.55 -11.12
N TYR A 78 5.34 8.09 -12.06
CA TYR A 78 5.04 9.39 -12.64
C TYR A 78 3.75 9.29 -13.45
N CYS A 79 2.84 10.25 -13.25
CA CYS A 79 1.58 10.33 -13.98
C CYS A 79 1.60 11.61 -14.83
N ASP A 80 1.67 11.45 -16.15
CA ASP A 80 1.73 12.57 -17.08
C ASP A 80 0.49 13.47 -16.99
N ALA A 81 -0.70 12.88 -16.83
CA ALA A 81 -1.94 13.66 -16.72
C ALA A 81 -1.97 14.57 -15.48
N ALA A 82 -1.38 14.12 -14.36
CA ALA A 82 -1.31 14.89 -13.12
C ALA A 82 -0.02 15.73 -13.01
N GLN A 83 0.95 15.53 -13.93
CA GLN A 83 2.29 16.11 -13.87
C GLN A 83 2.99 15.88 -12.51
N GLU A 84 2.68 14.76 -11.84
CA GLU A 84 3.33 14.38 -10.59
C GLU A 84 3.28 12.86 -10.34
N ASN A 85 4.04 12.40 -9.33
CA ASN A 85 4.04 11.00 -8.94
C ASN A 85 2.74 10.63 -8.20
N ARG A 86 2.17 9.48 -8.57
CA ARG A 86 1.19 8.75 -7.77
C ARG A 86 1.90 7.72 -6.90
N TYR A 87 1.49 7.63 -5.64
CA TYR A 87 2.02 6.74 -4.60
C TYR A 87 0.96 5.71 -4.25
N TYR A 88 1.35 4.44 -4.17
CA TYR A 88 0.43 3.33 -3.89
C TYR A 88 1.18 2.23 -3.13
N ILE A 89 0.42 1.40 -2.41
CA ILE A 89 0.95 0.18 -1.78
C ILE A 89 1.33 -0.79 -2.89
N GLY A 90 2.55 -1.32 -2.86
CA GLY A 90 3.03 -2.28 -3.83
C GLY A 90 2.45 -3.69 -3.61
N THR A 91 3.15 -4.69 -4.14
CA THR A 91 2.67 -6.08 -4.15
C THR A 91 3.54 -7.06 -3.37
N GLN A 92 4.68 -6.63 -2.79
CA GLN A 92 5.63 -7.53 -2.14
C GLN A 92 4.99 -8.29 -0.98
N TYR A 93 4.34 -7.57 -0.05
CA TYR A 93 3.66 -8.21 1.09
C TYR A 93 2.60 -9.22 0.63
N LEU A 94 1.84 -8.90 -0.41
CA LEU A 94 0.81 -9.79 -0.94
C LEU A 94 1.40 -11.05 -1.58
N GLN A 95 2.52 -10.91 -2.29
CA GLN A 95 3.28 -12.04 -2.83
C GLN A 95 3.80 -12.94 -1.71
N ASP A 96 4.38 -12.36 -0.66
CA ASP A 96 4.88 -13.11 0.49
C ASP A 96 3.76 -13.89 1.19
N VAL A 97 2.58 -13.28 1.38
CA VAL A 97 1.39 -13.96 1.93
C VAL A 97 0.94 -15.11 1.02
N GLN A 98 0.93 -14.92 -0.30
CA GLN A 98 0.57 -15.98 -1.24
C GLN A 98 1.58 -17.14 -1.22
N CYS A 99 2.87 -16.83 -1.20
CA CYS A 99 3.93 -17.84 -1.07
C CYS A 99 3.83 -18.60 0.25
N PHE A 100 3.60 -17.92 1.37
CA PHE A 100 3.41 -18.58 2.67
C PHE A 100 2.21 -19.52 2.66
N ARG A 101 1.06 -19.08 2.10
CA ARG A 101 -0.13 -19.94 1.97
C ARG A 101 0.16 -21.17 1.13
N TRP A 102 0.97 -21.04 0.09
CA TRP A 102 1.34 -22.16 -0.77
C TRP A 102 2.20 -23.19 -0.05
N VAL A 103 3.28 -22.74 0.60
CA VAL A 103 4.20 -23.63 1.33
C VAL A 103 3.47 -24.39 2.44
N ASN A 104 2.47 -23.77 3.07
CA ASN A 104 1.70 -24.37 4.16
C ASN A 104 0.35 -24.99 3.73
N ALA A 105 0.08 -25.11 2.42
CA ALA A 105 -1.13 -25.77 1.93
C ALA A 105 -1.00 -27.31 1.85
N LEU A 106 0.04 -27.89 2.46
CA LEU A 106 0.28 -29.32 2.60
C LEU A 106 -0.29 -29.86 3.91
#